data_AF-A0AAN6TNW2-F1
#
_entry.id   AF-A0AAN6TNW2-F1
#
_cell.length_a   1.000
_cell.length_b   1.000
_cell.length_c   1.000
_cell.angle_alpha   90.00
_cell.angle_beta   90.00
_cell.angle_gamma   90.00
#
_symmetry.space_group_name_H-M   'P 1'
#
loop_
_entity.id
_entity.type
_entity.pdbx_description
1 polymer ?
#
loop_
_entity_poly.entity_id
_entity_poly.type
_entity_poly.pdbx_seq_one_letter_code
_entity_poly.pdbx_strand_id
1 'polypeptide(L)'
;MLHTYKWACLTDTTTGARCLSLLVQQASAENGMSPSDLCSACSLRLSQAVLDSPLGYTDALAADYSSLTSSCQVTSYPVTSPTRYALGTTTAPIPTPADGVPVPSYTCESRYTIQESDTCESISRAKQVSTFSLLYSNKLPMFCLDFPAVGTEICIPQRCNTYMVLPIDTCQSVAEKHGLTAAKLIELNPNLKSQCDNLRALTGHAICLSPPGVVSTTATPQPTTAS
;
A
#
# COMPACT_ATOMS: atom_id res chain seq x y z
N MET A 1 15.08 -19.63 5.10
CA MET A 1 14.32 -20.46 6.06
C MET A 1 14.69 -20.20 7.53
N LEU A 2 15.95 -19.89 7.89
CA LEU A 2 16.31 -19.61 9.30
C LEU A 2 15.81 -18.23 9.80
N HIS A 3 15.72 -17.26 8.89
CA HIS A 3 15.26 -15.91 9.21
C HIS A 3 13.79 -15.85 9.60
N THR A 4 12.93 -16.55 8.84
CA THR A 4 11.49 -16.63 9.12
C THR A 4 11.19 -17.35 10.43
N TYR A 5 12.06 -18.27 10.85
CA TYR A 5 11.95 -18.96 12.13
C TYR A 5 12.24 -18.03 13.32
N LYS A 6 13.21 -17.11 13.19
CA LYS A 6 13.58 -16.20 14.29
C LYS A 6 12.42 -15.30 14.72
N TRP A 7 11.73 -14.64 13.78
CA TRP A 7 10.64 -13.73 14.14
C TRP A 7 9.37 -14.46 14.61
N ALA A 8 9.01 -15.57 13.96
CA ALA A 8 7.79 -16.31 14.28
C ALA A 8 7.84 -16.94 15.69
N CYS A 9 9.03 -17.28 16.19
CA CYS A 9 9.22 -17.92 17.49
C CYS A 9 9.56 -16.93 18.62
N LEU A 10 9.58 -15.61 18.36
CA LEU A 10 9.78 -14.63 19.42
C LEU A 10 8.60 -14.64 20.39
N THR A 11 8.92 -14.81 21.67
CA THR A 11 7.98 -14.70 22.78
C THR A 11 8.40 -13.60 23.74
N ASP A 12 7.40 -12.98 24.34
CA ASP A 12 7.61 -12.11 25.48
C ASP A 12 8.07 -12.95 26.68
N THR A 13 9.18 -12.55 27.30
CA THR A 13 9.80 -13.31 28.40
C THR A 13 9.01 -13.25 29.70
N THR A 14 8.06 -12.32 29.82
CA THR A 14 7.25 -12.11 31.03
C THR A 14 5.94 -12.89 30.96
N THR A 15 5.28 -12.84 29.81
CA THR A 15 3.94 -13.42 29.60
C THR A 15 3.98 -14.74 28.83
N GLY A 16 5.08 -15.06 28.15
CA GLY A 16 5.20 -16.23 27.26
C GLY A 16 4.41 -16.10 25.95
N ALA A 17 3.70 -15.00 25.74
CA ALA A 17 2.92 -14.77 24.54
C ALA A 17 3.81 -14.54 23.31
N ARG A 18 3.33 -14.91 22.12
CA ARG A 18 4.07 -14.67 20.87
C ARG A 18 4.08 -13.18 20.56
N CYS A 19 5.27 -12.63 20.32
CA CYS A 19 5.45 -11.20 20.08
C CYS A 19 4.63 -10.68 18.89
N LEU A 20 4.51 -11.47 17.82
CA LEU A 20 3.69 -11.08 16.67
C LEU A 20 2.20 -10.92 17.02
N SER A 21 1.67 -11.79 17.88
CA SER A 21 0.27 -11.73 18.30
C SER A 21 0.00 -10.49 19.15
N LEU A 22 0.94 -10.15 20.05
CA LEU A 22 0.87 -8.92 20.85
C LEU A 22 0.93 -7.68 19.96
N LEU A 23 1.82 -7.66 18.97
CA LEU A 23 1.96 -6.55 18.03
C LEU A 23 0.67 -6.31 17.23
N VAL A 24 0.04 -7.38 16.74
CA VAL A 24 -1.24 -7.29 16.00
C VAL A 24 -2.36 -6.78 16.91
N GLN A 25 -2.42 -7.26 18.16
CA GLN A 25 -3.41 -6.77 19.13
C GLN A 25 -3.22 -5.28 19.44
N GLN A 26 -1.98 -4.84 19.67
CA GLN A 26 -1.64 -3.44 19.95
C GLN A 26 -1.91 -2.54 18.75
N ALA A 27 -1.61 -3.00 17.53
CA ALA A 27 -1.93 -2.27 16.30
C ALA A 27 -3.45 -2.16 16.05
N SER A 28 -4.25 -3.07 16.61
CA SER A 28 -5.72 -3.05 16.53
C SER A 28 -6.40 -2.27 17.66
N ALA A 29 -5.64 -1.74 18.63
CA ALA A 29 -6.19 -0.94 19.72
C ALA A 29 -6.64 0.45 19.22
N GLU A 30 -7.72 0.99 19.79
CA GLU A 30 -8.33 2.26 19.36
C GLU A 30 -7.37 3.46 19.43
N ASN A 31 -6.37 3.41 20.32
CA ASN A 31 -5.35 4.46 20.50
C ASN A 31 -4.05 4.18 19.73
N GLY A 32 -3.99 3.11 18.93
CA GLY A 32 -2.77 2.64 18.30
C GLY A 32 -1.73 2.14 19.31
N MET A 33 -0.48 2.01 18.86
CA MET A 33 0.64 1.61 19.73
C MET A 33 1.09 2.74 20.65
N SER A 34 1.18 2.46 21.95
CA SER A 34 1.77 3.40 22.89
C SER A 34 3.30 3.44 22.76
N PRO A 35 3.97 4.51 23.22
CA PRO A 35 5.44 4.55 23.28
C PRO A 35 6.05 3.39 24.06
N SER A 36 5.38 2.92 25.13
CA SER A 36 5.78 1.73 25.89
C SER A 36 5.66 0.45 25.09
N ASP A 37 4.66 0.33 24.22
CA ASP A 37 4.51 -0.84 23.35
C ASP A 37 5.61 -0.87 22.28
N LEU A 38 5.98 0.29 21.73
CA LEU A 38 7.07 0.44 20.78
C LEU A 38 8.43 0.10 21.41
N CYS A 39 8.63 0.48 22.67
CA CYS A 39 9.85 0.16 23.43
C CYS A 39 9.85 -1.25 24.03
N SER A 40 8.79 -2.03 23.85
CA SER A 40 8.76 -3.39 24.38
C SER A 40 9.84 -4.27 23.73
N ALA A 41 10.37 -5.23 24.49
CA ALA A 41 11.34 -6.19 23.98
C ALA A 41 10.80 -6.95 22.75
N CYS A 42 9.49 -7.21 22.70
CA CYS A 42 8.85 -7.85 21.55
C CYS A 42 8.90 -6.99 20.29
N SER A 43 8.51 -5.71 20.38
CA SER A 43 8.53 -4.78 19.24
C SER A 43 9.95 -4.58 18.73
N LEU A 44 10.91 -4.30 19.62
CA LEU A 44 12.29 -4.07 19.23
C LEU A 44 12.93 -5.31 18.60
N ARG A 45 12.71 -6.51 19.16
CA ARG A 45 13.29 -7.76 18.61
C ARG A 45 12.62 -8.21 17.32
N LEU A 46 11.35 -7.87 17.12
CA LEU A 46 10.67 -8.14 15.86
C LEU A 46 11.22 -7.22 14.75
N SER A 47 11.42 -5.93 15.04
CA SER A 47 12.07 -4.98 14.12
C SER A 47 13.52 -5.36 13.84
N GLN A 48 14.27 -5.78 14.87
CA GLN A 48 15.62 -6.32 14.72
C GLN A 48 15.62 -7.53 13.76
N ALA A 49 14.68 -8.46 13.95
CA ALA A 49 14.55 -9.59 13.06
C ALA A 49 14.31 -9.11 11.62
N VAL A 50 13.36 -8.21 11.35
CA VAL A 50 13.15 -7.70 9.97
C VAL A 50 14.43 -7.11 9.36
N LEU A 51 15.17 -6.31 10.13
CA LEU A 51 16.41 -5.66 9.69
C LEU A 51 17.60 -6.63 9.53
N ASP A 52 17.63 -7.75 10.26
CA ASP A 52 18.61 -8.82 10.05
C ASP A 52 18.35 -9.60 8.75
N SER A 53 17.21 -9.38 8.08
CA SER A 53 16.91 -9.98 6.78
C SER A 53 17.47 -9.13 5.66
N PRO A 54 18.20 -9.71 4.70
CA PRO A 54 18.57 -8.94 3.51
C PRO A 54 17.38 -8.58 2.61
N LEU A 55 16.18 -9.13 2.85
CA LEU A 55 14.92 -8.73 2.19
C LEU A 55 14.13 -7.68 2.97
N GLY A 56 14.36 -7.56 4.29
CA GLY A 56 13.67 -6.63 5.17
C GLY A 56 14.50 -5.40 5.54
N TYR A 57 15.80 -5.42 5.25
CA TYR A 57 16.71 -4.32 5.52
C TYR A 57 16.59 -3.19 4.48
N THR A 58 16.45 -1.97 4.97
CA THR A 58 16.70 -0.73 4.23
C THR A 58 17.47 0.24 5.13
N ASP A 59 18.26 1.14 4.54
CA ASP A 59 19.04 2.13 5.32
C ASP A 59 18.12 3.08 6.11
N ALA A 60 16.95 3.42 5.54
CA ALA A 60 15.92 4.21 6.21
C ALA A 60 15.36 3.50 7.45
N LEU A 61 14.94 2.24 7.31
CA LEU A 61 14.37 1.48 8.43
C LEU A 61 15.40 1.21 9.53
N ALA A 62 16.68 1.03 9.16
CA ALA A 62 17.78 0.88 10.11
C ALA A 62 18.03 2.18 10.91
N ALA A 63 17.92 3.34 10.26
CA ALA A 63 18.05 4.65 10.92
C ALA A 63 16.88 4.90 11.89
N ASP A 64 15.65 4.61 11.47
CA ASP A 64 14.46 4.72 12.32
C ASP A 64 14.56 3.81 13.54
N TYR A 65 15.01 2.57 13.35
CA TYR A 65 15.23 1.63 14.44
C TYR A 65 16.34 2.06 15.41
N SER A 66 17.41 2.67 14.91
CA SER A 66 18.47 3.25 15.75
C SER A 66 17.94 4.42 16.61
N SER A 67 17.12 5.29 16.02
CA SER A 67 16.44 6.37 16.74
C SER A 67 15.50 5.84 17.82
N LEU A 68 14.70 4.83 17.48
CA LEU A 68 13.77 4.19 18.41
C LEU A 68 14.49 3.49 19.57
N THR A 69 15.50 2.68 19.30
CA THR A 69 16.27 2.02 20.37
C THR A 69 16.98 3.02 21.28
N SER A 70 17.43 4.15 20.72
CA SER A 70 18.00 5.26 21.50
C SER A 70 16.95 5.93 22.41
N SER A 71 15.75 6.21 21.89
CA SER A 71 14.67 6.81 22.71
C SER A 71 14.16 5.86 23.79
N CYS A 72 14.20 4.55 23.52
CA CYS A 72 13.89 3.50 24.48
C CYS A 72 15.06 3.16 25.45
N GLN A 73 16.24 3.77 25.26
CA GLN A 73 17.46 3.48 26.04
C GLN A 73 17.90 2.00 25.99
N VAL A 74 17.69 1.33 24.85
CA VAL A 74 18.02 -0.09 24.65
C VAL A 74 19.22 -0.24 23.73
N THR A 75 20.21 -1.03 24.14
CA THR A 75 21.42 -1.33 23.33
C THR A 75 21.60 -2.83 23.02
N SER A 76 20.74 -3.69 23.55
CA SER A 76 20.87 -5.15 23.48
C SER A 76 20.50 -5.77 22.14
N TYR A 77 19.97 -4.99 21.19
CA TYR A 77 19.42 -5.46 19.92
C TYR A 77 20.07 -4.77 18.71
N PRO A 78 21.41 -4.85 18.54
CA PRO A 78 22.08 -4.21 17.43
C PRO A 78 21.63 -4.86 16.11
N VAL A 79 21.54 -4.03 15.06
CA VAL A 79 21.35 -4.48 13.68
C VAL A 79 22.63 -4.23 12.90
N THR A 80 22.98 -5.16 12.01
CA THR A 80 24.10 -4.99 11.09
C THR A 80 23.58 -5.05 9.66
N SER A 81 24.07 -4.16 8.79
CA SER A 81 23.74 -4.20 7.37
C SER A 81 24.04 -5.60 6.81
N PRO A 82 23.03 -6.36 6.37
CA PRO A 82 23.26 -7.66 5.78
C PRO A 82 23.96 -7.51 4.43
N THR A 83 24.72 -8.53 4.02
CA THR A 83 25.26 -8.60 2.66
C THR A 83 24.09 -8.52 1.69
N ARG A 84 24.06 -7.49 0.83
CA ARG A 84 22.99 -7.34 -0.16
C ARG A 84 22.89 -8.61 -0.97
N TYR A 85 21.69 -9.17 -1.12
CA TYR A 85 21.48 -10.12 -2.19
C TYR A 85 21.87 -9.40 -3.48
N ALA A 86 22.82 -9.96 -4.22
CA ALA A 86 22.87 -9.71 -5.64
C ALA A 86 21.56 -10.27 -6.19
N LEU A 87 20.52 -9.41 -6.23
CA LEU A 87 19.51 -9.55 -7.25
C LEU A 87 20.32 -9.49 -8.53
N GLY A 88 20.63 -10.66 -9.09
CA GLY A 88 21.04 -10.71 -10.47
C GLY A 88 19.97 -9.91 -11.19
N THR A 89 20.34 -8.74 -11.70
CA THR A 89 19.59 -8.10 -12.76
C THR A 89 19.78 -9.02 -13.96
N THR A 90 19.13 -10.18 -13.93
CA THR A 90 18.46 -10.63 -15.13
C THR A 90 17.44 -9.55 -15.39
N THR A 91 17.86 -8.52 -16.13
CA THR A 91 17.08 -8.01 -17.24
C THR A 91 16.76 -9.23 -18.11
N ALA A 92 15.86 -10.10 -17.63
CA ALA A 92 14.95 -10.74 -18.53
C ALA A 92 14.32 -9.57 -19.28
N PRO A 93 14.38 -9.54 -20.62
CA PRO A 93 13.55 -8.59 -21.34
C PRO A 93 12.16 -8.77 -20.75
N ILE A 94 11.63 -7.69 -20.15
CA ILE A 94 10.20 -7.58 -19.90
C ILE A 94 9.58 -8.04 -21.22
N PRO A 95 8.79 -9.14 -21.27
CA PRO A 95 8.16 -9.51 -22.51
C PRO A 95 7.48 -8.25 -23.00
N THR A 96 7.94 -7.76 -24.15
CA THR A 96 7.29 -6.65 -24.83
C THR A 96 5.81 -7.00 -24.80
N PRO A 97 4.93 -6.16 -24.23
CA PRO A 97 3.50 -6.41 -24.34
C PRO A 97 3.25 -6.75 -25.79
N ALA A 98 2.64 -7.91 -26.06
CA ALA A 98 2.29 -8.27 -27.42
C ALA A 98 1.59 -7.05 -28.05
N ASP A 99 2.02 -6.66 -29.25
CA ASP A 99 1.42 -5.55 -29.97
C ASP A 99 -0.11 -5.72 -29.92
N GLY A 100 -0.79 -4.79 -29.24
CA GLY A 100 -2.25 -4.81 -29.09
C GLY A 100 -2.81 -4.98 -27.68
N VAL A 101 -2.00 -5.15 -26.61
CA VAL A 101 -2.50 -4.96 -25.24
C VAL A 101 -2.44 -3.45 -24.90
N PRO A 102 -3.56 -2.75 -24.69
CA PRO A 102 -3.54 -1.36 -24.25
C PRO A 102 -2.94 -1.31 -22.85
N VAL A 103 -1.65 -1.00 -22.74
CA VAL A 103 -1.07 -0.61 -21.45
C VAL A 103 -1.72 0.73 -21.11
N PRO A 104 -2.43 0.87 -19.97
CA PRO A 104 -2.99 2.16 -19.59
C PRO A 104 -1.84 3.15 -19.45
N SER A 105 -1.75 4.06 -20.42
CA SER A 105 -0.78 5.14 -20.40
C SER A 105 -1.28 6.17 -19.40
N TYR A 106 -0.70 6.19 -18.21
CA TYR A 106 -1.02 7.18 -17.17
C TYR A 106 -0.35 8.52 -17.48
N THR A 107 -0.63 9.05 -18.67
CA THR A 107 -0.15 10.36 -19.10
C THR A 107 -0.72 11.44 -18.19
N CYS A 108 0.08 12.47 -17.96
CA CYS A 108 -0.36 13.63 -17.21
C CYS A 108 -1.44 14.37 -18.01
N GLU A 109 -2.66 14.43 -17.47
CA GLU A 109 -3.76 15.18 -18.07
C GLU A 109 -3.75 16.63 -17.61
N SER A 110 -3.44 16.86 -16.33
CA SER A 110 -3.39 18.20 -15.75
C SER A 110 -2.45 18.27 -14.54
N ARG A 111 -2.16 19.50 -14.08
CA ARG A 111 -1.45 19.76 -12.83
C ARG A 111 -2.43 20.14 -11.72
N TYR A 112 -2.08 19.80 -10.49
CA TYR A 112 -2.84 20.16 -9.30
C TYR A 112 -1.89 20.52 -8.16
N THR A 113 -2.16 21.63 -7.49
CA THR A 113 -1.44 22.03 -6.28
C THR A 113 -2.19 21.51 -5.06
N ILE A 114 -1.49 20.73 -4.23
CA ILE A 114 -2.05 20.17 -2.98
C ILE A 114 -2.53 21.31 -2.09
N GLN A 115 -3.79 21.25 -1.69
CA GLN A 115 -4.46 22.24 -0.84
C GLN A 115 -4.42 21.83 0.63
N GLU A 116 -4.80 22.77 1.50
CA GLU A 116 -4.99 22.48 2.91
C GLU A 116 -6.07 21.39 3.10
N SER A 117 -5.78 20.39 3.95
CA SER A 117 -6.62 19.20 4.20
C SER A 117 -6.71 18.17 3.07
N ASP A 118 -5.96 18.33 1.98
CA ASP A 118 -5.88 17.29 0.96
C ASP A 118 -5.12 16.06 1.49
N THR A 119 -5.65 14.87 1.16
CA THR A 119 -4.95 13.60 1.27
C THR A 119 -4.82 12.99 -0.12
N CYS A 120 -3.91 12.04 -0.26
CA CYS A 120 -3.75 11.24 -1.47
C CYS A 120 -5.08 10.61 -1.93
N GLU A 121 -5.86 10.07 -0.99
CA GLU A 121 -7.16 9.45 -1.22
C GLU A 121 -8.23 10.49 -1.56
N SER A 122 -8.26 11.63 -0.87
CA SER A 122 -9.23 12.69 -1.13
C SER A 122 -9.04 13.26 -2.55
N ILE A 123 -7.80 13.47 -2.97
CA ILE A 123 -7.45 13.90 -4.33
C ILE A 123 -7.82 12.83 -5.34
N SER A 124 -7.46 11.56 -5.11
CA SER A 124 -7.79 10.46 -6.02
C SER A 124 -9.29 10.42 -6.32
N ARG A 125 -10.11 10.49 -5.26
CA ARG A 125 -11.57 10.52 -5.34
C ARG A 125 -12.07 11.78 -6.06
N ALA A 126 -11.62 12.96 -5.66
CA ALA A 126 -12.09 14.23 -6.21
C ALA A 126 -11.69 14.42 -7.68
N LYS A 127 -10.56 13.86 -8.11
CA LYS A 127 -10.06 13.95 -9.48
C LYS A 127 -10.44 12.75 -10.35
N GLN A 128 -11.17 11.78 -9.80
CA GLN A 128 -11.62 10.57 -10.51
C GLN A 128 -10.47 9.81 -11.16
N VAL A 129 -9.40 9.58 -10.39
CA VAL A 129 -8.25 8.78 -10.80
C VAL A 129 -8.05 7.65 -9.80
N SER A 130 -7.50 6.51 -10.24
CA SER A 130 -7.09 5.50 -9.27
C SER A 130 -5.95 6.05 -8.41
N THR A 131 -5.92 5.67 -7.15
CA THR A 131 -4.84 6.09 -6.26
C THR A 131 -3.49 5.56 -6.75
N PHE A 132 -3.49 4.38 -7.38
CA PHE A 132 -2.30 3.84 -8.01
C PHE A 132 -1.77 4.72 -9.15
N SER A 133 -2.62 5.17 -10.07
CA SER A 133 -2.16 6.00 -11.19
C SER A 133 -1.66 7.36 -10.71
N LEU A 134 -2.32 7.95 -9.71
CA LEU A 134 -1.89 9.20 -9.10
C LEU A 134 -0.47 9.07 -8.51
N LEU A 135 -0.22 8.02 -7.73
CA LEU A 135 1.10 7.79 -7.13
C LEU A 135 2.16 7.47 -8.20
N TYR A 136 1.81 6.59 -9.15
CA TYR A 136 2.72 6.14 -10.20
C TYR A 136 3.16 7.29 -11.12
N SER A 137 2.24 8.12 -11.61
CA SER A 137 2.55 9.26 -12.49
C SER A 137 3.39 10.34 -11.80
N ASN A 138 3.39 10.38 -10.46
CA ASN A 138 4.18 11.30 -9.67
C ASN A 138 5.43 10.67 -9.04
N LYS A 139 5.71 9.39 -9.30
CA LYS A 139 6.84 8.63 -8.72
C LYS A 139 6.83 8.63 -7.19
N LEU A 140 5.64 8.59 -6.60
CA LEU A 140 5.44 8.58 -5.15
C LEU A 140 5.45 7.15 -4.60
N PRO A 141 5.77 6.96 -3.31
CA PRO A 141 5.63 5.68 -2.64
C PRO A 141 4.21 5.13 -2.75
N MET A 142 4.08 3.81 -2.67
CA MET A 142 2.78 3.13 -2.68
C MET A 142 1.99 3.40 -1.38
N PHE A 143 0.70 3.08 -1.38
CA PHE A 143 -0.21 3.24 -0.21
C PHE A 143 -0.23 4.66 0.38
N CYS A 144 0.04 5.67 -0.45
CA CYS A 144 0.05 7.08 -0.03
C CYS A 144 1.03 7.41 1.10
N LEU A 145 2.06 6.57 1.30
CA LEU A 145 3.12 6.82 2.26
C LEU A 145 3.90 8.08 1.84
N ASP A 146 4.18 8.95 2.81
CA ASP A 146 4.91 10.22 2.63
C ASP A 146 4.35 11.11 1.51
N PHE A 147 3.02 11.27 1.47
CA PHE A 147 2.37 12.12 0.47
C PHE A 147 2.87 13.58 0.55
N PRO A 148 3.10 14.27 -0.59
CA PRO A 148 3.77 15.58 -0.58
C PRO A 148 3.00 16.66 0.18
N ALA A 149 3.74 17.63 0.71
CA ALA A 149 3.17 18.73 1.50
C ALA A 149 2.29 19.68 0.68
N VAL A 150 1.42 20.41 1.38
CA VAL A 150 0.60 21.50 0.83
C VAL A 150 1.46 22.47 0.01
N GLY A 151 0.95 22.90 -1.13
CA GLY A 151 1.66 23.75 -2.09
C GLY A 151 2.51 22.99 -3.10
N THR A 152 2.74 21.68 -2.92
CA THR A 152 3.42 20.86 -3.93
C THR A 152 2.52 20.67 -5.15
N GLU A 153 3.07 20.88 -6.34
CA GLU A 153 2.38 20.58 -7.60
C GLU A 153 2.59 19.12 -7.99
N ILE A 154 1.47 18.41 -8.21
CA ILE A 154 1.45 17.03 -8.68
C ILE A 154 0.74 16.92 -10.02
N CYS A 155 1.08 15.89 -10.76
CA CYS A 155 0.37 15.45 -11.95
C CYS A 155 -0.95 14.77 -11.58
N ILE A 156 -2.03 15.10 -12.27
CA ILE A 156 -3.27 14.34 -12.29
C ILE A 156 -3.33 13.56 -13.60
N PRO A 157 -3.29 12.21 -13.55
CA PRO A 157 -3.34 11.39 -14.74
C PRO A 157 -4.75 11.36 -15.34
N GLN A 158 -4.86 10.68 -16.49
CA GLN A 158 -6.15 10.46 -17.17
C GLN A 158 -7.21 9.87 -16.24
N ARG A 159 -8.41 10.46 -16.27
CA ARG A 159 -9.54 10.05 -15.42
C ARG A 159 -10.15 8.71 -15.81
N CYS A 160 -10.79 8.07 -14.84
CA CYS A 160 -11.60 6.88 -15.01
C CYS A 160 -12.83 6.95 -14.09
N ASN A 161 -13.86 6.16 -14.36
CA ASN A 161 -14.90 5.91 -13.35
C ASN A 161 -14.23 5.20 -12.18
N THR A 162 -14.36 5.72 -10.95
CA THR A 162 -13.65 5.19 -9.78
C THR A 162 -14.60 4.55 -8.78
N TYR A 163 -14.03 3.64 -7.99
CA TYR A 163 -14.68 3.04 -6.82
C TYR A 163 -13.71 3.05 -5.65
N MET A 164 -14.21 3.41 -4.46
CA MET A 164 -13.45 3.37 -3.21
C MET A 164 -13.58 2.00 -2.59
N VAL A 165 -12.46 1.29 -2.43
CA VAL A 165 -12.46 -0.06 -1.86
C VAL A 165 -12.90 -0.03 -0.40
N LEU A 166 -13.88 -0.87 -0.05
CA LEU A 166 -14.39 -1.02 1.31
C LEU A 166 -13.76 -2.24 2.02
N PRO A 167 -13.79 -2.30 3.37
CA PRO A 167 -13.09 -3.34 4.13
C PRO A 167 -13.49 -4.80 3.84
N ILE A 168 -14.71 -5.01 3.36
CA ILE A 168 -15.28 -6.34 3.08
C ILE A 168 -15.34 -6.66 1.58
N ASP A 169 -14.78 -5.79 0.73
CA ASP A 169 -14.83 -5.98 -0.71
C ASP A 169 -13.91 -7.10 -1.18
N THR A 170 -14.38 -7.78 -2.22
CA THR A 170 -13.59 -8.69 -3.05
C THR A 170 -13.61 -8.19 -4.48
N CYS A 171 -12.65 -8.58 -5.31
CA CYS A 171 -12.69 -8.23 -6.73
C CYS A 171 -13.99 -8.69 -7.38
N GLN A 172 -14.48 -9.87 -7.00
CA GLN A 172 -15.70 -10.43 -7.53
C GLN A 172 -16.92 -9.59 -7.13
N SER A 173 -17.08 -9.27 -5.85
CA SER A 173 -18.22 -8.49 -5.36
C SER A 173 -18.27 -7.09 -5.96
N VAL A 174 -17.12 -6.43 -6.11
CA VAL A 174 -17.02 -5.11 -6.75
C VAL A 174 -17.32 -5.21 -8.24
N ALA A 175 -16.72 -6.17 -8.94
CA ALA A 175 -16.94 -6.33 -10.37
C ALA A 175 -18.40 -6.62 -10.69
N GLU A 176 -19.03 -7.59 -10.01
CA GLU A 176 -20.44 -7.96 -10.21
C GLU A 176 -21.38 -6.77 -9.96
N LYS A 177 -21.17 -6.02 -8.86
CA LYS A 177 -21.96 -4.84 -8.52
C LYS A 177 -21.91 -3.75 -9.60
N HIS A 178 -20.83 -3.70 -10.36
CA HIS A 178 -20.59 -2.70 -11.41
C HIS A 178 -20.70 -3.26 -12.83
N GLY A 179 -21.23 -4.48 -13.00
CA GLY A 179 -21.44 -5.08 -14.33
C GLY A 179 -20.13 -5.43 -15.06
N LEU A 180 -19.05 -5.66 -14.31
CA LEU A 180 -17.74 -6.06 -14.82
C LEU A 180 -17.45 -7.53 -14.48
N THR A 181 -16.50 -8.13 -15.19
CA THR A 181 -15.86 -9.37 -14.74
C THR A 181 -14.67 -9.04 -13.84
N ALA A 182 -14.33 -9.94 -12.92
CA ALA A 182 -13.12 -9.77 -12.09
C ALA A 182 -11.85 -9.61 -12.95
N ALA A 183 -11.76 -10.36 -14.06
CA ALA A 183 -10.67 -10.22 -15.03
C ALA A 183 -10.60 -8.81 -15.62
N LYS A 184 -11.76 -8.21 -15.97
CA LYS A 184 -11.79 -6.83 -16.48
C LYS A 184 -11.40 -5.82 -15.40
N LEU A 185 -11.83 -6.04 -14.16
CA LEU A 185 -11.44 -5.17 -13.04
C LEU A 185 -9.91 -5.21 -12.82
N ILE A 186 -9.30 -6.38 -12.90
CA ILE A 186 -7.84 -6.54 -12.80
C ILE A 186 -7.13 -5.87 -13.99
N GLU A 187 -7.63 -6.05 -15.22
CA GLU A 187 -7.09 -5.41 -16.42
C GLU A 187 -7.05 -3.87 -16.29
N LEU A 188 -8.09 -3.29 -15.69
CA LEU A 188 -8.20 -1.85 -15.47
C LEU A 188 -7.30 -1.33 -14.33
N ASN A 189 -6.79 -2.23 -13.48
CA ASN A 189 -6.03 -1.89 -12.28
C ASN A 189 -4.77 -2.78 -12.16
N PRO A 190 -3.66 -2.42 -12.83
CA PRO A 190 -2.44 -3.23 -12.85
C PRO A 190 -1.78 -3.48 -11.50
N ASN A 191 -2.17 -2.74 -10.46
CA ASN A 191 -1.75 -2.98 -9.08
C ASN A 191 -2.52 -4.11 -8.39
N LEU A 192 -3.62 -4.59 -8.97
CA LEU A 192 -4.29 -5.81 -8.54
C LEU A 192 -3.54 -7.02 -9.08
N LYS A 193 -3.30 -7.99 -8.21
CA LYS A 193 -2.72 -9.27 -8.62
C LYS A 193 -3.73 -10.05 -9.45
N SER A 194 -3.25 -11.00 -10.24
CA SER A 194 -4.09 -11.90 -11.05
C SER A 194 -5.11 -12.69 -10.22
N GLN A 195 -4.79 -12.99 -8.96
CA GLN A 195 -5.70 -13.66 -8.02
C GLN A 195 -6.55 -12.68 -7.20
N CYS A 196 -6.30 -11.38 -7.33
CA CYS A 196 -6.92 -10.29 -6.56
C CYS A 196 -7.00 -10.52 -5.04
N ASP A 197 -6.00 -11.20 -4.49
CA ASP A 197 -5.83 -11.44 -3.06
C ASP A 197 -5.32 -10.18 -2.31
N ASN A 198 -4.89 -9.14 -3.04
CA ASN A 198 -4.38 -7.90 -2.46
C ASN A 198 -5.39 -6.75 -2.40
N LEU A 199 -6.66 -6.94 -2.80
CA LEU A 199 -7.65 -5.86 -2.79
C LEU A 199 -7.86 -5.30 -1.37
N ARG A 200 -7.86 -6.15 -0.36
CA ARG A 200 -8.04 -5.73 1.05
C ARG A 200 -6.95 -4.78 1.53
N ALA A 201 -5.72 -4.92 1.02
CA ALA A 201 -4.63 -4.00 1.31
C ALA A 201 -4.86 -2.61 0.68
N LEU A 202 -5.81 -2.48 -0.25
CA LEU A 202 -6.18 -1.24 -0.92
C LEU A 202 -7.44 -0.60 -0.32
N THR A 203 -7.91 -1.04 0.85
CA THR A 203 -9.07 -0.44 1.53
C THR A 203 -8.87 1.07 1.68
N GLY A 204 -9.87 1.86 1.30
CA GLY A 204 -9.78 3.33 1.32
C GLY A 204 -9.07 3.96 0.12
N HIS A 205 -8.52 3.17 -0.80
CA HIS A 205 -7.97 3.67 -2.07
C HIS A 205 -8.98 3.59 -3.21
N ALA A 206 -8.81 4.46 -4.21
CA ALA A 206 -9.60 4.46 -5.42
C ALA A 206 -9.03 3.48 -6.45
N ILE A 207 -9.90 2.66 -7.05
CA ILE A 207 -9.62 1.81 -8.22
C ILE A 207 -10.47 2.24 -9.40
N CYS A 208 -10.00 1.99 -10.63
CA CYS A 208 -10.73 2.27 -11.86
C CYS A 208 -11.74 1.16 -12.21
N LEU A 209 -12.93 1.57 -12.64
CA LEU A 209 -14.00 0.74 -13.21
C LEU A 209 -14.15 0.95 -14.73
N SER A 210 -13.45 1.93 -15.30
CA SER A 210 -13.35 2.16 -16.75
C SER A 210 -11.90 2.39 -17.18
N PRO A 211 -11.58 2.24 -18.47
CA PRO A 211 -10.25 2.59 -18.97
C PRO A 211 -9.93 4.07 -18.69
N PRO A 212 -8.70 4.40 -18.23
CA PRO A 212 -8.26 5.78 -18.13
C PRO A 212 -8.37 6.50 -19.47
N GLY A 213 -8.90 7.73 -19.46
CA GLY A 213 -9.14 8.54 -20.66
C GLY A 213 -10.50 8.28 -21.33
N VAL A 214 -11.27 7.31 -20.84
CA VAL A 214 -12.66 7.06 -21.26
C VAL A 214 -13.58 7.29 -20.08
N VAL A 215 -14.08 8.52 -19.93
CA VAL A 215 -15.17 8.83 -19.01
C VAL A 215 -16.50 8.45 -19.66
N SER A 216 -16.97 7.22 -19.43
CA SER A 216 -18.29 6.80 -19.88
C SER A 216 -19.36 7.53 -19.08
N THR A 217 -20.13 8.40 -19.74
CA THR A 217 -21.24 9.21 -19.22
C THR A 217 -22.50 8.42 -18.83
N THR A 218 -22.41 7.12 -18.53
CA THR A 218 -23.60 6.34 -18.16
C THR A 218 -23.86 6.42 -16.66
N ALA A 219 -24.45 7.53 -16.24
CA ALA A 219 -25.21 7.58 -15.00
C ALA A 219 -26.47 6.71 -15.18
N THR A 220 -26.46 5.50 -14.65
CA THR A 220 -27.70 4.72 -14.47
C THR A 220 -28.54 5.45 -13.42
N PRO A 221 -29.83 5.75 -13.67
CA PRO A 221 -30.68 6.40 -12.68
C PRO A 221 -30.81 5.49 -11.45
N GLN A 222 -30.51 6.06 -10.28
CA GLN A 222 -30.80 5.48 -8.98
C GLN A 222 -32.32 5.18 -8.89
N PRO A 223 -32.76 4.00 -8.43
CA PRO A 223 -34.17 3.76 -8.18
C PRO A 223 -34.62 4.66 -7.03
N THR A 224 -35.54 5.58 -7.30
CA THR A 224 -36.30 6.29 -6.28
C THR A 224 -37.28 5.30 -5.66
N THR A 225 -36.99 4.78 -4.48
CA THR A 225 -37.98 4.09 -3.66
C THR A 225 -38.94 5.12 -3.09
N ALA A 226 -40.15 5.14 -3.64
CA ALA A 226 -41.32 5.74 -3.02
C ALA A 226 -42.07 4.65 -2.23
N SER A 227 -42.15 4.81 -0.91
CA SER A 227 -43.27 4.39 -0.05
C SER A 227 -43.22 5.21 1.22
#